data_AF-A0A949LR33-F1
#
_entry.id   AF-A0A949LR33-F1
#
_cell.length_a   1.000
_cell.length_b   1.000
_cell.length_c   1.000
_cell.angle_alpha   90.00
_cell.angle_beta   90.00
_cell.angle_gamma   90.00
#
_symmetry.space_group_name_H-M   'P 1'
#
loop_
_entity.id
_entity.type
_entity.pdbx_description
1 polymer ?
#
loop_
_entity_poly.entity_id
_entity_poly.type
_entity_poly.pdbx_seq_one_letter_code
_entity_poly.pdbx_strand_id
1 'polypeptide(L)'
;MSLSPQEAASTLSDVERAAKRSARAFGYRKASPHLILWGIVWLIGYGATDVFPARAGLIWLALIAAACIVAFYISRCYREDGRAKGNAVGVWRVVALIAIAYVFIIGTYAILGPLRGMQQGAFVPLLVGAVYTGVGLWLGMRFVIAGALLIALTFAGYFYLQEYFLLWMAFAGGGALILAGFWLRTV
;
A
#
# COMPACT_ATOMS: atom_id res chain seq x y z
N MET A 1 4.73 -45.32 -21.42
CA MET A 1 3.35 -44.83 -21.22
C MET A 1 3.29 -43.40 -21.74
N SER A 2 2.59 -43.18 -22.86
CA SER A 2 2.31 -41.85 -23.39
C SER A 2 1.05 -41.30 -22.71
N LEU A 3 1.13 -40.11 -22.12
CA LEU A 3 -0.02 -39.41 -21.54
C LEU A 3 -1.08 -39.22 -22.63
N SER A 4 -2.35 -39.48 -22.30
CA SER A 4 -3.45 -39.12 -23.19
C SER A 4 -3.53 -37.59 -23.34
N PRO A 5 -4.03 -37.07 -24.47
CA PRO A 5 -4.21 -35.63 -24.65
C PRO A 5 -5.01 -34.94 -23.54
N GLN A 6 -5.96 -35.66 -22.93
CA GLN A 6 -6.76 -35.18 -21.79
C GLN A 6 -5.94 -35.14 -20.49
N GLU A 7 -5.12 -36.15 -20.22
CA GLU A 7 -4.21 -36.16 -19.07
C GLU A 7 -3.13 -35.07 -19.22
N ALA A 8 -2.60 -34.86 -20.41
CA ALA A 8 -1.66 -33.78 -20.70
C ALA A 8 -2.28 -32.39 -20.50
N ALA A 9 -3.52 -32.18 -20.97
CA ALA A 9 -4.25 -30.92 -20.75
C ALA A 9 -4.56 -30.68 -19.26
N SER A 10 -4.99 -31.72 -18.53
CA SER A 10 -5.26 -31.61 -17.09
C SER A 10 -3.99 -31.27 -16.30
N THR A 11 -2.88 -31.95 -16.59
CA THR A 11 -1.57 -31.71 -15.96
C THR A 11 -1.06 -30.30 -16.25
N LEU A 12 -1.20 -29.83 -17.49
CA LEU A 12 -0.82 -28.46 -17.85
C LEU A 12 -1.66 -27.42 -17.10
N SER A 13 -2.97 -27.68 -16.96
CA SER A 13 -3.88 -26.80 -16.21
C SER A 13 -3.54 -26.73 -14.72
N ASP A 14 -3.08 -27.84 -14.13
CA ASP A 14 -2.65 -27.89 -12.73
C ASP A 14 -1.32 -27.16 -12.51
N VAL A 15 -0.37 -27.30 -13.44
CA VAL A 15 0.89 -26.55 -13.44
C VAL A 15 0.62 -25.05 -13.58
N GLU A 16 -0.28 -24.63 -14.47
CA GLU A 16 -0.66 -23.22 -14.61
C GLU A 16 -1.32 -22.67 -13.35
N ARG A 17 -2.21 -23.44 -12.71
CA ARG A 17 -2.85 -23.05 -11.45
C ARG A 17 -1.83 -22.94 -10.32
N ALA A 18 -0.89 -23.88 -10.23
CA ALA A 18 0.19 -23.84 -9.25
C ALA A 18 1.15 -22.66 -9.49
N ALA A 19 1.50 -22.36 -10.74
CA ALA A 19 2.33 -21.22 -11.11
C ALA A 19 1.64 -19.88 -10.79
N LYS A 20 0.36 -19.72 -11.14
CA LYS A 20 -0.43 -18.53 -10.80
C LYS A 20 -0.56 -18.35 -9.28
N ARG A 21 -0.79 -19.43 -8.53
CA ARG A 21 -0.85 -19.40 -7.06
C ARG A 21 0.49 -18.99 -6.44
N SER A 22 1.59 -19.53 -6.96
CA SER A 22 2.95 -19.23 -6.50
C SER A 22 3.34 -17.78 -6.79
N ALA A 23 3.03 -17.26 -7.98
CA ALA A 23 3.27 -15.86 -8.34
C ALA A 23 2.49 -14.89 -7.45
N ARG A 24 1.23 -15.21 -7.11
CA ARG A 24 0.41 -14.42 -6.17
C ARG A 24 0.97 -14.46 -4.75
N ALA A 25 1.32 -15.64 -4.23
CA ALA A 25 1.91 -15.78 -2.89
C ALA A 25 3.24 -15.00 -2.77
N PHE A 26 4.07 -15.02 -3.82
CA PHE A 26 5.29 -14.23 -3.88
C PHE A 26 5.03 -12.72 -3.89
N GLY A 27 4.02 -12.26 -4.65
CA GLY A 27 3.58 -10.86 -4.64
C GLY A 27 3.11 -10.41 -3.25
N TYR A 28 2.36 -11.26 -2.55
CA TYR A 28 1.87 -10.97 -1.20
C TYR A 28 3.00 -10.90 -0.17
N ARG A 29 3.97 -11.82 -0.22
CA ARG A 29 5.14 -11.79 0.69
C ARG A 29 5.98 -10.53 0.52
N LYS A 30 6.13 -10.02 -0.71
CA LYS A 30 6.87 -8.77 -0.96
C LYS A 30 6.11 -7.52 -0.51
N ALA A 31 4.79 -7.52 -0.62
CA ALA A 31 3.96 -6.38 -0.25
C ALA A 31 3.71 -6.28 1.27
N SER A 32 3.62 -7.42 1.97
CA SER A 32 3.38 -7.49 3.41
C SER A 32 4.26 -6.54 4.26
N PRO A 33 5.61 -6.55 4.17
CA PRO A 33 6.44 -5.67 5.00
C PRO A 33 6.24 -4.19 4.69
N HIS A 34 5.90 -3.86 3.44
CA HIS A 34 5.63 -2.47 3.04
C HIS A 34 4.30 -1.97 3.64
N LEU A 35 3.26 -2.81 3.67
CA LEU A 35 1.99 -2.47 4.30
C LEU A 35 2.13 -2.22 5.81
N ILE A 36 2.91 -3.06 6.49
CA ILE A 36 3.18 -2.89 7.92
C ILE A 36 3.94 -1.58 8.17
N LEU A 37 4.99 -1.31 7.38
CA LEU A 37 5.75 -0.07 7.46
C LEU A 37 4.85 1.16 7.28
N TRP A 38 4.02 1.19 6.23
CA TRP A 38 3.13 2.31 5.97
C TRP A 38 2.05 2.45 7.04
N GLY A 39 1.54 1.35 7.59
CA GLY A 39 0.61 1.40 8.72
C GLY A 39 1.23 2.00 9.99
N ILE A 40 2.50 1.69 10.29
CA ILE A 40 3.25 2.33 11.40
C ILE A 40 3.44 3.84 11.12
N VAL A 41 3.81 4.18 9.88
CA VAL A 41 3.95 5.59 9.46
C VAL A 41 2.65 6.35 9.65
N TRP A 42 1.50 5.74 9.34
CA TRP A 42 0.20 6.37 9.52
C TRP A 42 -0.17 6.51 10.99
N LEU A 43 0.06 5.49 11.79
CA LEU A 43 -0.17 5.54 13.24
C LEU A 43 0.58 6.72 13.87
N ILE A 44 1.87 6.87 13.54
CA ILE A 44 2.71 7.98 14.04
C ILE A 44 2.32 9.30 13.38
N GLY A 45 2.13 9.32 12.07
CA GLY A 45 1.89 10.54 11.28
C GLY A 45 0.59 11.22 11.63
N TYR A 46 -0.51 10.48 11.64
CA TYR A 46 -1.81 11.03 12.03
C TYR A 46 -1.85 11.36 13.53
N GLY A 47 -1.31 10.50 14.40
CA GLY A 47 -1.25 10.77 15.84
C GLY A 47 -0.43 12.02 16.18
N ALA A 48 0.74 12.21 15.56
CA ALA A 48 1.56 13.40 15.76
C ALA A 48 0.94 14.65 15.12
N THR A 49 0.20 14.50 14.02
CA THR A 49 -0.55 15.61 13.40
C THR A 49 -1.68 16.12 14.30
N ASP A 50 -2.32 15.22 15.04
CA ASP A 50 -3.37 15.57 16.01
C ASP A 50 -2.82 16.43 17.16
N VAL A 51 -1.65 16.07 17.69
CA VAL A 51 -0.99 16.80 18.79
C VAL A 51 -0.30 18.08 18.31
N PHE A 52 0.29 18.07 17.11
CA PHE A 52 1.09 19.18 16.58
C PHE A 52 0.64 19.60 15.17
N PRO A 53 -0.59 20.14 15.01
CA PRO A 53 -1.17 20.44 13.69
C PRO A 53 -0.35 21.47 12.90
N ALA A 54 0.26 22.44 13.58
CA ALA A 54 1.12 23.46 12.95
C ALA A 54 2.39 22.88 12.31
N ARG A 55 2.81 21.66 12.69
CA ARG A 55 4.03 21.00 12.19
C ARG A 55 3.72 19.82 11.27
N ALA A 56 2.46 19.59 10.89
CA ALA A 56 2.02 18.45 10.10
C ALA A 56 2.86 18.24 8.83
N GLY A 57 3.13 19.30 8.07
CA GLY A 57 3.94 19.21 6.85
C GLY A 57 5.36 18.68 7.11
N LEU A 58 6.02 19.16 8.17
CA LEU A 58 7.36 18.70 8.56
C LEU A 58 7.34 17.25 9.08
N ILE A 59 6.32 16.89 9.86
CA ILE A 59 6.12 15.53 10.38
C ILE A 59 6.01 14.54 9.22
N TRP A 60 5.10 14.82 8.26
CA TRP A 60 4.89 13.95 7.11
C TRP A 60 6.11 13.90 6.19
N LEU A 61 6.81 15.03 5.99
CA LEU A 61 8.05 15.04 5.20
C LEU A 61 9.12 14.13 5.82
N ALA A 62 9.36 14.25 7.13
CA ALA A 62 10.33 13.43 7.84
C ALA A 62 9.94 11.95 7.84
N LEU A 63 8.67 11.63 8.09
CA LEU A 63 8.18 10.25 8.08
C LEU A 63 8.26 9.61 6.70
N ILE A 64 7.91 10.33 5.64
CA ILE A 64 7.99 9.80 4.27
C ILE A 64 9.45 9.57 3.87
N ALA A 65 10.35 10.50 4.21
CA ALA A 65 11.78 10.30 3.98
C ALA A 65 12.30 9.05 4.70
N ALA A 66 11.98 8.89 5.99
CA ALA A 66 12.35 7.71 6.77
C ALA A 66 11.74 6.42 6.20
N ALA A 67 10.44 6.43 5.84
CA ALA A 67 9.75 5.30 5.24
C ALA A 67 10.37 4.87 3.92
N CYS A 68 10.75 5.82 3.05
CA CYS A 68 11.45 5.54 1.80
C CYS A 68 12.80 4.85 2.04
N ILE A 69 13.57 5.32 3.04
CA ILE A 69 14.84 4.71 3.42
C ILE A 69 14.61 3.27 3.90
N VAL A 70 13.66 3.05 4.82
CA VAL A 70 13.35 1.71 5.35
C VAL A 70 12.82 0.78 4.26
N ALA A 71 11.92 1.24 3.39
CA ALA A 71 11.39 0.47 2.27
C ALA A 71 12.50 0.06 1.29
N PHE A 72 13.49 0.93 1.08
CA PHE A 72 14.66 0.62 0.28
C PHE A 72 15.53 -0.47 0.92
N TYR A 73 15.76 -0.42 2.23
CA TYR A 73 16.46 -1.48 2.96
C TYR A 73 15.70 -2.83 2.92
N ILE A 74 14.39 -2.82 3.18
CA ILE A 74 13.53 -4.01 3.05
C ILE A 74 13.67 -4.60 1.64
N SER A 75 13.58 -3.76 0.62
CA SER A 75 13.73 -4.18 -0.78
C SER A 75 15.10 -4.77 -1.09
N ARG A 76 16.17 -4.40 -0.36
CA ARG A 76 17.50 -5.00 -0.48
C ARG A 76 17.61 -6.34 0.24
N CYS A 77 17.12 -6.45 1.47
CA CYS A 77 17.16 -7.72 2.22
C CYS A 77 16.40 -8.84 1.50
N TYR A 78 15.24 -8.53 0.89
CA TYR A 78 14.46 -9.50 0.11
C TYR A 78 15.01 -9.78 -1.31
N ARG A 79 16.16 -9.20 -1.70
CA ARG A 79 16.83 -9.50 -2.98
C ARG A 79 17.88 -10.62 -2.86
N GLU A 80 18.31 -10.97 -1.64
CA GLU A 80 19.37 -11.95 -1.43
C GLU A 80 18.92 -13.41 -1.64
N ASP A 81 17.60 -13.68 -1.74
CA ASP A 81 17.03 -14.99 -2.12
C ASP A 81 17.20 -15.38 -3.62
N GLY A 82 18.22 -14.84 -4.30
CA GLY A 82 18.95 -15.61 -5.32
C GLY A 82 18.64 -15.42 -6.82
N ARG A 83 17.81 -14.48 -7.30
CA ARG A 83 17.55 -14.37 -8.78
C ARG A 83 17.38 -12.98 -9.41
N ALA A 84 17.71 -11.87 -8.75
CA ALA A 84 17.52 -10.53 -9.36
C ALA A 84 18.82 -9.71 -9.42
N LYS A 85 19.60 -9.89 -10.50
CA LYS A 85 20.69 -8.98 -10.87
C LYS A 85 20.17 -7.53 -10.92
N GLY A 86 20.94 -6.62 -10.33
CA GLY A 86 20.67 -5.19 -10.19
C GLY A 86 20.32 -4.50 -11.51
N ASN A 87 19.05 -4.12 -11.66
CA ASN A 87 18.64 -3.14 -12.65
C ASN A 87 18.42 -1.79 -11.96
N ALA A 88 19.30 -0.83 -12.22
CA ALA A 88 19.09 0.60 -11.91
C ALA A 88 17.75 1.11 -12.47
N VAL A 89 17.23 0.44 -13.50
CA VAL A 89 15.89 0.60 -14.09
C VAL A 89 14.74 0.48 -13.05
N GLY A 90 14.94 -0.24 -11.94
CA GLY A 90 13.92 -0.42 -10.90
C GLY A 90 13.76 0.79 -9.98
N VAL A 91 14.85 1.45 -9.57
CA VAL A 91 14.82 2.54 -8.59
C VAL A 91 14.22 3.80 -9.19
N TRP A 92 14.66 4.17 -10.41
CA TRP A 92 14.09 5.32 -11.13
C TRP A 92 12.57 5.19 -11.31
N ARG A 93 12.05 4.01 -11.65
CA ARG A 93 10.60 3.79 -11.79
C ARG A 93 9.85 4.03 -10.48
N VAL A 94 10.40 3.61 -9.35
CA VAL A 94 9.81 3.87 -8.02
C VAL A 94 9.84 5.36 -7.70
N VAL A 95 10.97 6.03 -7.93
CA VAL A 95 11.10 7.48 -7.74
C VAL A 95 10.14 8.24 -8.65
N ALA A 96 10.03 7.86 -9.91
CA ALA A 96 9.11 8.46 -10.88
C ALA A 96 7.65 8.25 -10.45
N LEU A 97 7.27 7.06 -9.97
CA LEU A 97 5.92 6.81 -9.45
C LEU A 97 5.59 7.67 -8.23
N ILE A 98 6.54 7.81 -7.30
CA ILE A 98 6.38 8.70 -6.14
C ILE A 98 6.24 10.15 -6.62
N ALA A 99 7.11 10.61 -7.52
CA ALA A 99 7.05 11.96 -8.07
C ALA A 99 5.71 12.23 -8.77
N ILE A 100 5.23 11.31 -9.61
CA ILE A 100 3.92 11.42 -10.27
C ILE A 100 2.78 11.49 -9.25
N ALA A 101 2.81 10.65 -8.20
CA ALA A 101 1.81 10.68 -7.14
C ALA A 101 1.80 12.03 -6.40
N TYR A 102 2.98 12.58 -6.09
CA TYR A 102 3.11 13.90 -5.49
C TYR A 102 2.63 15.02 -6.40
N VAL A 103 2.99 15.00 -7.69
CA VAL A 103 2.49 15.98 -8.67
C VAL A 103 0.97 15.91 -8.76
N PHE A 104 0.38 14.71 -8.77
CA PHE A 104 -1.07 14.54 -8.77
C PHE A 104 -1.72 15.10 -7.50
N ILE A 105 -1.16 14.82 -6.32
CA ILE A 105 -1.69 15.33 -5.04
C ILE A 105 -1.60 16.85 -4.99
N ILE A 106 -0.43 17.42 -5.28
CA ILE A 106 -0.19 18.87 -5.25
C ILE A 106 -1.06 19.57 -6.29
N GLY A 107 -1.16 19.04 -7.51
CA GLY A 107 -2.01 19.57 -8.57
C GLY A 107 -3.48 19.55 -8.18
N THR A 108 -3.94 18.48 -7.54
CA THR A 108 -5.32 18.39 -7.02
C THR A 108 -5.59 19.46 -5.97
N TYR A 109 -4.67 19.66 -5.02
CA TYR A 109 -4.80 20.69 -3.98
C TYR A 109 -4.72 22.11 -4.56
N ALA A 110 -3.92 22.34 -5.60
CA ALA A 110 -3.84 23.62 -6.28
C ALA A 110 -5.15 23.99 -6.99
N ILE A 111 -5.84 23.02 -7.58
CA ILE A 111 -7.11 23.23 -8.31
C ILE A 111 -8.29 23.39 -7.34
N LEU A 112 -8.37 22.56 -6.29
CA LEU A 112 -9.50 22.55 -5.35
C LEU A 112 -9.45 23.66 -4.29
N GLY A 113 -8.37 24.44 -4.24
CA GLY A 113 -8.18 25.52 -3.28
C GLY A 113 -7.74 25.04 -1.89
N PRO A 114 -7.63 25.94 -0.89
CA PRO A 114 -7.18 25.58 0.45
C PRO A 114 -8.19 24.65 1.14
N LEU A 115 -7.94 23.35 1.01
CA LEU A 115 -8.69 22.31 1.68
C LEU A 115 -8.49 22.41 3.19
N ARG A 116 -9.55 22.18 3.98
CA ARG A 116 -9.44 22.05 5.44
C ARG A 116 -8.47 20.89 5.76
N GLY A 117 -7.72 20.97 6.86
CA GLY A 117 -6.72 19.94 7.21
C GLY A 117 -7.27 18.50 7.21
N MET A 118 -8.54 18.34 7.56
CA MET A 118 -9.27 17.07 7.49
C MET A 118 -9.49 16.55 6.05
N GLN A 119 -9.82 17.42 5.09
CA GLN A 119 -9.98 17.04 3.68
C GLN A 119 -8.65 16.58 3.08
N GLN A 120 -7.55 17.26 3.43
CA GLN A 120 -6.20 16.85 3.05
C GLN A 120 -5.84 15.50 3.67
N GLY A 121 -6.20 15.30 4.94
CA GLY A 121 -5.99 14.06 5.67
C GLY A 121 -6.78 12.86 5.15
N ALA A 122 -7.94 13.09 4.51
CA ALA A 122 -8.78 12.03 3.92
C ALA A 122 -8.41 11.70 2.47
N PHE A 123 -7.91 12.68 1.71
CA PHE A 123 -7.61 12.50 0.29
C PHE A 123 -6.53 11.43 0.04
N VAL A 124 -5.42 11.49 0.78
CA VAL A 124 -4.31 10.54 0.60
C VAL A 124 -4.74 9.10 0.89
N PRO A 125 -5.46 8.80 1.99
CA PRO A 125 -5.99 7.47 2.22
C PRO A 125 -6.95 6.95 1.14
N LEU A 126 -7.83 7.81 0.62
CA LEU A 126 -8.72 7.44 -0.48
C LEU A 126 -7.93 7.09 -1.74
N LEU A 127 -6.90 7.89 -2.08
CA LEU A 127 -6.02 7.62 -3.20
C LEU A 127 -5.27 6.28 -3.03
N VAL A 128 -4.69 6.04 -1.86
CA VAL A 128 -4.00 4.78 -1.55
C VAL A 128 -4.95 3.59 -1.62
N GLY A 129 -6.15 3.71 -1.05
CA GLY A 129 -7.17 2.68 -1.09
C GLY A 129 -7.65 2.36 -2.51
N ALA A 130 -7.80 3.39 -3.36
CA ALA A 130 -8.15 3.22 -4.78
C ALA A 130 -7.03 2.51 -5.55
N VAL A 131 -5.78 2.90 -5.33
CA VAL A 131 -4.61 2.24 -5.93
C VAL A 131 -4.55 0.77 -5.50
N TYR A 132 -4.70 0.46 -4.21
CA TYR A 132 -4.68 -0.93 -3.73
C TYR A 132 -5.83 -1.76 -4.28
N THR A 133 -7.02 -1.17 -4.37
CA THR A 133 -8.19 -1.85 -4.95
C THR A 133 -7.93 -2.17 -6.41
N GLY A 134 -7.47 -1.19 -7.20
CA GLY A 134 -7.12 -1.37 -8.61
C GLY A 134 -6.04 -2.43 -8.78
N VAL A 135 -4.90 -2.28 -8.09
CA VAL A 135 -3.77 -3.23 -8.08
C VAL A 135 -4.24 -4.65 -7.70
N GLY A 136 -5.20 -4.75 -6.77
CA GLY A 136 -5.80 -6.01 -6.35
C GLY A 136 -6.63 -6.71 -7.42
N LEU A 137 -7.17 -6.02 -8.42
CA LEU A 137 -7.86 -6.66 -9.54
C LEU A 137 -6.92 -7.58 -10.34
N TRP A 138 -5.62 -7.27 -10.38
CA TRP A 138 -4.60 -8.12 -11.01
C TRP A 138 -3.93 -9.08 -10.03
N LEU A 139 -3.54 -8.60 -8.85
CA LEU A 139 -2.74 -9.37 -7.89
C LEU A 139 -3.57 -10.30 -6.99
N GLY A 140 -4.84 -9.97 -6.76
CA GLY A 140 -5.82 -10.84 -6.12
C GLY A 140 -6.69 -10.15 -5.06
N MET A 141 -7.75 -10.86 -4.67
CA MET A 141 -8.87 -10.33 -3.88
C MET A 141 -8.46 -9.73 -2.52
N ARG A 142 -7.35 -10.18 -1.90
CA ARG A 142 -6.91 -9.65 -0.60
C ARG A 142 -6.54 -8.17 -0.67
N PHE A 143 -5.94 -7.72 -1.78
CA PHE A 143 -5.65 -6.30 -2.01
C PHE A 143 -6.92 -5.49 -2.28
N VAL A 144 -7.88 -6.07 -3.00
CA VAL A 144 -9.20 -5.45 -3.23
C VAL A 144 -9.89 -5.20 -1.89
N ILE A 145 -9.93 -6.23 -1.03
CA ILE A 145 -10.54 -6.12 0.31
C ILE A 145 -9.79 -5.10 1.17
N ALA A 146 -8.46 -5.13 1.19
CA ALA A 146 -7.67 -4.17 1.97
C ALA A 146 -7.88 -2.72 1.50
N GLY A 147 -7.87 -2.48 0.19
CA GLY A 147 -8.11 -1.15 -0.38
C GLY A 147 -9.53 -0.66 -0.16
N ALA A 148 -10.54 -1.51 -0.38
CA ALA A 148 -11.93 -1.19 -0.13
C ALA A 148 -12.22 -0.91 1.34
N LEU A 149 -11.62 -1.70 2.26
CA LEU A 149 -11.70 -1.47 3.69
C LEU A 149 -11.11 -0.10 4.06
N LEU A 150 -9.95 0.25 3.49
CA LEU A 150 -9.31 1.54 3.74
C LEU A 150 -10.19 2.71 3.27
N ILE A 151 -10.81 2.60 2.09
CA ILE A 151 -11.76 3.58 1.57
C ILE A 151 -12.96 3.71 2.51
N ALA A 152 -13.55 2.59 2.92
CA ALA A 152 -14.71 2.56 3.80
C ALA A 152 -14.39 3.18 5.17
N LEU A 153 -13.24 2.84 5.77
CA LEU A 153 -12.78 3.42 7.04
C LEU A 153 -12.53 4.93 6.93
N THR A 154 -12.00 5.37 5.78
CA THR A 154 -11.76 6.80 5.54
C THR A 154 -13.07 7.57 5.43
N PHE A 155 -14.06 7.05 4.68
CA PHE A 155 -15.38 7.67 4.62
C PHE A 155 -16.11 7.63 5.96
N ALA A 156 -16.05 6.51 6.68
CA ALA A 156 -16.65 6.40 8.01
C ALA A 156 -16.06 7.43 8.96
N GLY A 157 -14.74 7.56 9.00
CA GLY A 157 -14.06 8.59 9.79
C GLY A 157 -14.45 10.00 9.35
N TYR A 158 -14.46 10.26 8.04
CA TYR A 158 -14.69 11.58 7.50
C TYR A 158 -16.13 12.08 7.72
N PHE A 159 -17.13 11.21 7.61
CA PHE A 159 -18.53 11.62 7.76
C PHE A 159 -19.03 11.54 9.21
N TYR A 160 -18.61 10.54 9.99
CA TYR A 160 -19.17 10.27 11.32
C TYR A 160 -18.26 10.71 12.48
N LEU A 161 -16.94 10.82 12.28
CA LEU A 161 -15.96 11.07 13.34
C LEU A 161 -15.08 12.30 13.01
N GLN A 162 -15.69 13.41 12.61
CA GLN A 162 -14.98 14.61 12.15
C GLN A 162 -13.97 15.15 13.17
N GLU A 163 -14.36 15.20 14.45
CA GLU A 163 -13.53 15.71 15.54
C GLU A 163 -12.34 14.80 15.87
N TYR A 164 -12.52 13.48 15.75
CA TYR A 164 -11.49 12.47 16.06
C TYR A 164 -10.86 11.88 14.81
N PHE A 165 -11.02 12.52 13.66
CA PHE A 165 -10.67 11.95 12.36
C PHE A 165 -9.20 11.54 12.28
N LEU A 166 -8.30 12.38 12.79
CA LEU A 166 -6.86 12.10 12.78
C LEU A 166 -6.54 10.87 13.64
N LEU A 167 -7.04 10.80 14.87
CA LEU A 167 -6.86 9.64 15.74
C LEU A 167 -7.50 8.37 15.15
N TRP A 168 -8.70 8.50 14.56
CA TRP A 168 -9.34 7.39 13.84
C TRP A 168 -8.47 6.89 12.69
N MET A 169 -7.90 7.77 11.88
CA MET A 169 -7.02 7.37 10.79
C MET A 169 -5.68 6.80 11.27
N ALA A 170 -5.16 7.28 12.41
CA ALA A 170 -3.99 6.71 13.06
C ALA A 170 -4.22 5.24 13.42
N PHE A 171 -5.29 4.95 14.15
CA PHE A 171 -5.57 3.61 14.66
C PHE A 171 -6.29 2.72 13.65
N ALA A 172 -7.43 3.15 13.10
CA ALA A 172 -8.20 2.34 12.16
C ALA A 172 -7.50 2.26 10.80
N GLY A 173 -7.03 3.39 10.25
CA GLY A 173 -6.30 3.41 8.98
C GLY A 173 -4.95 2.70 9.07
N GLY A 174 -4.09 3.14 10.00
CA GLY A 174 -2.79 2.53 10.24
C GLY A 174 -2.89 1.06 10.66
N GLY A 175 -3.81 0.75 11.58
CA GLY A 175 -4.08 -0.62 12.03
C GLY A 175 -4.60 -1.53 10.92
N ALA A 176 -5.50 -1.06 10.05
CA ALA A 176 -5.98 -1.84 8.91
C ALA A 176 -4.83 -2.19 7.95
N LEU A 177 -3.89 -1.28 7.71
CA LEU A 177 -2.71 -1.56 6.89
C LEU A 177 -1.79 -2.60 7.54
N ILE A 178 -1.55 -2.50 8.85
CA ILE A 178 -0.74 -3.48 9.61
C ILE A 178 -1.40 -4.86 9.56
N LEU A 179 -2.70 -4.94 9.85
CA LEU A 179 -3.47 -6.19 9.82
C LEU A 179 -3.51 -6.78 8.41
N ALA A 180 -3.71 -5.96 7.38
CA ALA A 180 -3.63 -6.40 5.99
C ALA A 180 -2.25 -6.96 5.65
N GLY A 181 -1.19 -6.31 6.14
CA GLY A 181 0.19 -6.78 6.00
C GLY A 181 0.41 -8.16 6.61
N PHE A 182 -0.06 -8.39 7.85
CA PHE A 182 -0.01 -9.72 8.46
C PHE A 182 -0.87 -10.75 7.72
N TRP A 183 -2.07 -10.35 7.29
CA TRP A 183 -2.98 -11.22 6.55
C TRP A 183 -2.40 -11.64 5.19
N LEU A 184 -1.64 -10.78 4.52
CA LEU A 184 -0.94 -11.14 3.27
C LEU A 184 0.23 -12.11 3.52
N ARG A 185 0.77 -12.17 4.73
CA ARG A 185 1.87 -13.06 5.10
C ARG A 185 1.43 -14.51 5.34
N THR A 186 0.13 -14.76 5.57
CA THR A 186 -0.40 -16.11 5.86
C THR A 186 -0.57 -17.01 4.63
N VAL A 187 0.01 -16.66 3.47
CA VAL A 187 -0.11 -17.39 2.19
C VAL A 187 1.17 -18.11 1.80
#